data_AF-A0A090QUN1-F1
#
_entry.id   AF-A0A090QUN1-F1
#
_cell.length_a   1.000
_cell.length_b   1.000
_cell.length_c   1.000
_cell.angle_alpha   90.00
_cell.angle_beta   90.00
_cell.angle_gamma   90.00
#
_symmetry.space_group_name_H-M   'P 1'
#
loop_
_entity.id
_entity.type
_entity.pdbx_description
1 polymer ?
#
loop_
_entity_poly.entity_id
_entity_poly.type
_entity_poly.pdbx_seq_one_letter_code
_entity_poly.pdbx_strand_id
1 'polypeptide(L)'
;MKTTDLMHYLTGQATTLPSLKVYQAQLPTINGVQACFSGADYWKDSKSLIFTASVEGNNQSSVNDGAIQGSFVGVLPLATLDKTSNLDLIPYSQKVEQNGKTVITKIESIAVAQQTPQQAKGISSAIMITVPASSSHLPSISNRHTV
;
A
#
# COMPACT_ATOMS: atom_id res chain seq x y z
N MET A 1 -0.51 -20.71 -3.57
CA MET A 1 -1.20 -21.32 -2.41
C MET A 1 -2.70 -21.30 -2.70
N LYS A 2 -3.39 -22.43 -2.55
CA LYS A 2 -4.86 -22.46 -2.67
C LYS A 2 -5.47 -21.94 -1.36
N THR A 3 -6.66 -21.35 -1.43
CA THR A 3 -7.40 -20.92 -0.22
C THR A 3 -7.54 -22.07 0.77
N THR A 4 -7.78 -23.28 0.30
CA THR A 4 -7.87 -24.49 1.12
C THR A 4 -6.61 -24.76 1.92
N ASP A 5 -5.42 -24.58 1.33
CA ASP A 5 -4.15 -24.82 2.02
C ASP A 5 -3.97 -23.85 3.19
N LEU A 6 -4.32 -22.57 2.97
CA LEU A 6 -4.30 -21.54 4.02
C LEU A 6 -5.29 -21.86 5.13
N MET A 7 -6.53 -22.24 4.78
CA MET A 7 -7.55 -22.57 5.76
C MET A 7 -7.17 -23.79 6.60
N HIS A 8 -6.58 -24.83 5.99
CA HIS A 8 -6.09 -25.99 6.73
C HIS A 8 -5.00 -25.60 7.72
N TYR A 9 -4.06 -24.72 7.33
CA TYR A 9 -3.03 -24.22 8.23
C TYR A 9 -3.63 -23.40 9.39
N LEU A 10 -4.52 -22.44 9.10
CA LEU A 10 -5.14 -21.58 10.12
C LEU A 10 -6.02 -22.35 11.11
N THR A 11 -6.61 -23.47 10.69
CA THR A 11 -7.48 -24.31 11.53
C THR A 11 -6.74 -25.48 12.20
N GLY A 12 -5.42 -25.57 12.02
CA GLY A 12 -4.59 -26.64 12.59
C GLY A 12 -4.76 -28.01 11.92
N GLN A 13 -5.48 -28.08 10.79
CA GLN A 13 -5.60 -29.29 9.96
C GLN A 13 -4.32 -29.57 9.16
N ALA A 14 -3.45 -28.57 9.02
CA ALA A 14 -2.08 -28.70 8.53
C ALA A 14 -1.14 -27.96 9.47
N THR A 15 0.05 -28.52 9.73
CA THR A 15 1.09 -27.91 10.57
C THR A 15 2.11 -27.10 9.76
N THR A 16 2.02 -27.14 8.43
CA THR A 16 2.94 -26.46 7.52
C THR A 16 2.18 -25.77 6.39
N LEU A 17 2.62 -24.57 6.03
CA LEU A 17 2.21 -23.89 4.79
C LEU A 17 3.02 -24.45 3.62
N PRO A 18 2.39 -24.81 2.48
CA PRO A 18 3.09 -25.51 1.39
C PRO A 18 4.24 -24.72 0.78
N SER A 19 4.07 -23.41 0.55
CA SER A 19 5.18 -22.51 0.15
C SER A 19 4.73 -21.05 0.21
N LEU A 20 5.50 -20.19 0.89
CA LEU A 20 5.35 -18.74 0.86
C LEU A 20 6.58 -18.12 0.17
N LYS A 21 6.34 -17.22 -0.78
CA LYS A 21 7.41 -16.37 -1.35
C LYS A 21 7.36 -15.03 -0.64
N VAL A 22 8.45 -14.68 0.03
CA VAL A 22 8.60 -13.41 0.75
C VAL A 22 9.40 -12.46 -0.12
N TYR A 23 8.92 -11.23 -0.21
CA TYR A 23 9.62 -10.13 -0.86
C TYR A 23 9.94 -9.07 0.18
N GLN A 24 11.20 -8.67 0.26
CA GLN A 24 11.58 -7.53 1.07
C GLN A 24 11.37 -6.26 0.25
N ALA A 25 10.63 -5.30 0.79
CA ALA A 25 10.31 -4.06 0.10
C ALA A 25 11.07 -2.89 0.73
N GLN A 26 11.75 -2.13 -0.12
CA GLN A 26 12.24 -0.80 0.22
C GLN A 26 11.14 0.21 -0.09
N LEU A 27 10.65 0.90 0.95
CA LEU A 27 9.64 1.94 0.83
C LEU A 27 10.27 3.35 0.95
N PRO A 28 9.56 4.41 0.52
CA PRO A 28 10.02 5.78 0.74
C PRO A 28 10.17 6.15 2.21
N THR A 29 10.93 7.22 2.47
CA THR A 29 11.12 7.78 3.80
C THR A 29 10.56 9.20 3.91
N ILE A 30 10.10 9.60 5.10
CA ILE A 30 9.88 11.01 5.48
C ILE A 30 10.79 11.31 6.67
N ASN A 31 11.58 12.39 6.59
CA ASN A 31 12.57 12.77 7.60
C ASN A 31 13.51 11.64 8.03
N GLY A 32 13.91 10.78 7.09
CA GLY A 32 14.78 9.63 7.36
C GLY A 32 14.12 8.42 8.01
N VAL A 33 12.79 8.46 8.25
CA VAL A 33 12.01 7.32 8.76
C VAL A 33 11.30 6.64 7.59
N GLN A 34 11.51 5.34 7.42
CA GLN A 34 10.89 4.57 6.34
C GLN A 34 9.41 4.31 6.62
N ALA A 35 8.58 4.37 5.58
CA ALA A 35 7.19 3.98 5.67
C ALA A 35 7.05 2.47 5.89
N CYS A 36 5.98 2.09 6.59
CA CYS A 36 5.53 0.71 6.70
C CYS A 36 4.22 0.54 5.93
N PHE A 37 4.00 -0.64 5.32
CA PHE A 37 2.72 -0.95 4.70
C PHE A 37 1.61 -0.86 5.74
N SER A 38 0.53 -0.17 5.36
CA SER A 38 -0.65 0.00 6.20
C SER A 38 -1.88 -0.66 5.58
N GLY A 39 -1.93 -0.82 4.25
CA GLY A 39 -3.05 -1.43 3.56
C GLY A 39 -2.74 -1.80 2.13
N ALA A 40 -3.51 -2.72 1.56
CA ALA A 40 -3.40 -3.06 0.15
C ALA A 40 -4.69 -3.68 -0.38
N ASP A 41 -4.92 -3.54 -1.68
CA ASP A 41 -6.00 -4.20 -2.40
C ASP A 41 -5.59 -4.51 -3.84
N TYR A 42 -6.30 -5.44 -4.47
CA TYR A 42 -6.00 -5.94 -5.80
C TYR A 42 -6.74 -5.17 -6.89
N TRP A 43 -5.98 -4.48 -7.73
CA TRP A 43 -6.48 -3.91 -8.98
C TRP A 43 -6.46 -4.97 -10.08
N LYS A 44 -7.62 -5.61 -10.26
CA LYS A 44 -7.82 -6.76 -11.12
C LYS A 44 -7.60 -6.46 -12.60
N ASP A 45 -8.09 -5.32 -13.07
CA ASP A 45 -8.02 -4.94 -14.49
C ASP A 45 -6.59 -4.62 -14.96
N SER A 46 -5.74 -4.13 -14.06
CA SER A 46 -4.33 -3.82 -14.32
C SER A 46 -3.38 -4.95 -13.88
N LYS A 47 -3.87 -5.96 -13.15
CA LYS A 47 -3.07 -7.00 -12.48
C LYS A 47 -1.99 -6.39 -11.59
N SER A 48 -2.40 -5.43 -10.77
CA SER A 48 -1.52 -4.64 -9.91
C SER A 48 -2.00 -4.66 -8.46
N LEU A 49 -1.08 -4.57 -7.52
CA LEU A 49 -1.39 -4.27 -6.13
C LEU A 49 -1.45 -2.75 -5.97
N ILE A 50 -2.55 -2.23 -5.41
CA ILE A 50 -2.56 -0.88 -4.88
C ILE A 50 -2.27 -0.99 -3.40
N PHE A 51 -1.33 -0.21 -2.89
CA PHE A 51 -0.95 -0.23 -1.49
C PHE A 51 -0.92 1.17 -0.89
N THR A 52 -1.07 1.22 0.43
CA THR A 52 -0.86 2.39 1.27
C THR A 52 0.27 2.09 2.22
N ALA A 53 1.10 3.10 2.48
CA ALA A 53 2.18 3.00 3.45
C ALA A 53 2.28 4.30 4.25
N SER A 54 2.47 4.22 5.56
CA SER A 54 2.49 5.38 6.45
C SER A 54 3.82 5.47 7.18
N VAL A 55 4.26 6.70 7.44
CA VAL A 55 5.43 7.00 8.27
C VAL A 55 4.94 7.47 9.62
N GLU A 56 5.33 6.72 10.65
CA GLU A 56 4.98 6.92 12.04
C GLU A 56 6.28 7.04 12.85
N GLY A 57 6.30 8.01 13.76
CA GLY A 57 7.27 8.05 14.84
C GLY A 57 8.63 8.60 14.44
N ASN A 58 9.65 8.11 15.11
CA ASN A 58 11.05 8.41 14.82
C ASN A 58 11.84 7.08 14.80
N ASN A 59 13.05 7.09 14.26
CA ASN A 59 13.89 5.88 14.14
C ASN A 59 14.34 5.28 15.49
N GLN A 60 13.75 5.68 16.62
CA GLN A 60 14.21 5.30 17.96
C GLN A 60 13.33 4.21 18.61
N SER A 61 12.08 4.01 18.17
CA SER A 61 11.21 2.96 18.73
C SER A 61 10.10 2.53 17.75
N SER A 62 9.91 1.22 17.60
CA SER A 62 8.79 0.60 16.86
C SER A 62 7.55 0.32 17.74
N VAL A 63 7.63 0.64 19.03
CA VAL A 63 6.55 0.40 20.02
C VAL A 63 5.76 1.68 20.29
N ASN A 64 6.41 2.83 20.10
CA ASN A 64 5.76 4.13 20.12
C ASN A 64 5.74 4.66 18.70
N ASP A 65 4.63 4.42 17.99
CA ASP A 65 4.35 4.91 16.64
C ASP A 65 4.45 6.44 16.53
N GLY A 66 4.61 7.15 17.66
CA GLY A 66 4.93 8.57 17.74
C GLY A 66 3.99 9.43 16.89
N ALA A 67 4.48 10.55 16.37
CA ALA A 67 3.68 11.39 15.49
C ALA A 67 3.65 10.80 14.08
N ILE A 68 2.47 10.73 13.47
CA ILE A 68 2.33 10.47 12.04
C ILE A 68 3.02 11.60 11.28
N GLN A 69 3.87 11.24 10.32
CA GLN A 69 4.57 12.22 9.47
C GLN A 69 3.95 12.37 8.08
N GLY A 70 3.20 11.35 7.63
CA GLY A 70 2.53 11.34 6.33
C GLY A 70 2.35 9.92 5.82
N SER A 71 1.79 9.84 4.62
CA SER A 71 1.49 8.57 3.96
C SER A 71 1.83 8.60 2.47
N PHE A 72 1.91 7.42 1.89
CA PHE A 72 2.14 7.17 0.48
C PHE A 72 1.05 6.24 -0.05
N VAL A 73 0.73 6.41 -1.34
CA VAL A 73 -0.03 5.44 -2.13
C VAL A 73 0.87 4.95 -3.24
N GLY A 74 0.85 3.66 -3.49
CA GLY A 74 1.59 3.10 -4.61
C GLY A 74 0.83 2.06 -5.39
N VAL A 75 1.34 1.80 -6.59
CA VAL A 75 0.81 0.79 -7.53
C VAL A 75 1.96 -0.10 -7.95
N LEU A 76 1.91 -1.38 -7.59
CA LEU A 76 2.91 -2.38 -7.94
C LEU A 76 2.33 -3.38 -8.95
N PRO A 77 2.76 -3.37 -10.22
CA PRO A 77 2.42 -4.42 -11.17
C PRO A 77 2.93 -5.78 -10.70
N LEU A 78 2.06 -6.79 -10.65
CA LEU A 78 2.43 -8.11 -10.10
C LEU A 78 3.50 -8.82 -10.95
N ALA A 79 3.61 -8.49 -12.24
CA ALA A 79 4.68 -8.99 -13.11
C ALA A 79 6.10 -8.57 -12.67
N THR A 80 6.23 -7.59 -11.77
CA THR A 80 7.52 -7.19 -11.18
C THR A 80 8.01 -8.20 -10.14
N LEU A 81 7.11 -8.97 -9.53
CA LEU A 81 7.43 -9.94 -8.47
C LEU A 81 8.27 -11.14 -8.97
N ASP A 82 8.26 -11.43 -10.27
CA ASP A 82 9.04 -12.54 -10.81
C ASP A 82 10.53 -12.21 -11.01
N LYS A 83 10.92 -10.93 -10.84
CA LYS A 83 12.24 -10.42 -11.22
C LYS A 83 13.26 -10.39 -10.08
N THR A 84 12.82 -10.31 -8.83
CA THR A 84 13.69 -10.08 -7.67
C THR A 84 12.97 -10.41 -6.35
N SER A 85 13.72 -10.80 -5.32
CA SER A 85 13.22 -10.91 -3.94
C SER A 85 13.29 -9.60 -3.15
N ASN A 86 14.06 -8.61 -3.64
CA ASN A 86 14.17 -7.27 -3.07
C ASN A 86 13.50 -6.27 -4.02
N LEU A 87 12.37 -5.71 -3.58
CA LEU A 87 11.55 -4.78 -4.34
C LEU A 87 11.90 -3.35 -3.93
N ASP A 88 12.39 -2.55 -4.88
CA ASP A 88 12.41 -1.10 -4.70
C ASP A 88 11.03 -0.53 -5.05
N LEU A 89 10.28 -0.11 -4.03
CA LEU A 89 8.94 0.46 -4.17
C LEU A 89 8.93 1.99 -4.16
N ILE A 90 10.09 2.64 -4.03
CA ILE A 90 10.20 4.10 -4.12
C ILE A 90 9.62 4.63 -5.45
N PRO A 91 9.96 4.10 -6.64
CA PRO A 91 9.42 4.61 -7.91
C PRO A 91 7.94 4.26 -8.14
N TYR A 92 7.38 3.37 -7.32
CA TYR A 92 5.99 2.95 -7.37
C TYR A 92 5.11 3.70 -6.37
N SER A 93 5.69 4.57 -5.55
CA SER A 93 5.03 5.24 -4.43
C SER A 93 4.98 6.73 -4.65
N GLN A 94 3.84 7.32 -4.30
CA GLN A 94 3.68 8.76 -4.25
C GLN A 94 3.20 9.21 -2.88
N LYS A 95 3.80 10.29 -2.39
CA LYS A 95 3.41 10.96 -1.15
C LYS A 95 2.03 11.58 -1.27
N VAL A 96 1.23 11.40 -0.23
CA VAL A 96 -0.12 11.96 -0.11
C VAL A 96 0.00 13.45 0.20
N GLU A 97 -0.40 14.27 -0.76
CA GLU A 97 -0.35 15.72 -0.66
C GLU A 97 -1.69 16.36 -1.05
N GLN A 98 -1.99 17.49 -0.42
CA GLN A 98 -3.12 18.35 -0.76
C GLN A 98 -2.57 19.77 -0.94
N ASN A 99 -2.77 20.35 -2.13
CA ASN A 99 -2.26 21.69 -2.48
C ASN A 99 -0.75 21.85 -2.21
N GLY A 100 0.05 20.83 -2.54
CA GLY A 100 1.51 20.81 -2.34
C GLY A 100 1.97 20.67 -0.89
N LYS A 101 1.04 20.47 0.07
CA LYS A 101 1.37 20.19 1.47
C LYS A 101 1.12 18.72 1.78
N THR A 102 2.04 18.11 2.51
CA THR A 102 1.89 16.73 3.00
C THR A 102 0.67 16.65 3.92
N VAL A 103 -0.20 15.68 3.66
CA VAL A 103 -1.34 15.40 4.53
C VAL A 103 -0.82 14.58 5.71
N ILE A 104 -0.86 15.17 6.91
CA ILE A 104 -0.41 14.53 8.15
C ILE A 104 -1.51 13.62 8.67
N THR A 105 -1.65 12.46 8.03
CA THR A 105 -2.62 11.44 8.41
C THR A 105 -2.11 10.05 8.03
N LYS A 106 -2.57 9.06 8.79
CA LYS A 106 -2.32 7.66 8.51
C LYS A 106 -3.43 7.11 7.63
N ILE A 107 -3.04 6.38 6.61
CA ILE A 107 -3.98 5.75 5.67
C ILE A 107 -3.97 4.26 6.00
N GLU A 108 -4.91 3.81 6.83
CA GLU A 108 -4.93 2.46 7.41
C GLU A 108 -5.38 1.36 6.43
N SER A 109 -6.04 1.74 5.33
CA SER A 109 -6.56 0.77 4.37
C SER A 109 -6.83 1.42 3.03
N ILE A 110 -6.95 0.59 2.00
CA ILE A 110 -7.52 0.97 0.72
C ILE A 110 -8.43 -0.16 0.24
N ALA A 111 -9.58 0.20 -0.30
CA ALA A 111 -10.47 -0.71 -0.99
C ALA A 111 -10.79 -0.14 -2.38
N VAL A 112 -10.53 -0.91 -3.43
CA VAL A 112 -10.83 -0.54 -4.81
C VAL A 112 -12.34 -0.60 -5.02
N ALA A 113 -12.96 0.57 -5.17
CA ALA A 113 -14.40 0.69 -5.37
C ALA A 113 -14.78 0.64 -6.86
N GLN A 114 -13.95 1.23 -7.72
CA GLN A 114 -14.13 1.25 -9.18
C GLN A 114 -12.78 1.07 -9.85
N GLN A 115 -12.74 0.36 -10.97
CA GLN A 115 -11.51 0.09 -11.71
C GLN A 115 -11.77 0.00 -13.21
N THR A 116 -10.78 0.43 -13.97
CA THR A 116 -10.56 0.15 -15.39
C THR A 116 -9.10 -0.28 -15.54
N PRO A 117 -8.62 -0.69 -16.72
CA PRO A 117 -7.18 -0.94 -16.90
C PRO A 117 -6.30 0.32 -16.71
N GLN A 118 -6.86 1.53 -16.85
CA GLN A 118 -6.11 2.79 -16.82
C GLN A 118 -6.21 3.55 -15.50
N GLN A 119 -7.25 3.32 -14.72
CA GLN A 119 -7.48 4.03 -13.46
C GLN A 119 -8.21 3.15 -12.44
N ALA A 120 -7.85 3.31 -11.17
CA ALA A 120 -8.62 2.79 -10.05
C ALA A 120 -9.03 3.93 -9.12
N LYS A 121 -10.24 3.84 -8.59
CA LYS A 121 -10.73 4.70 -7.53
C LYS A 121 -10.92 3.86 -6.28
N GLY A 122 -10.12 4.16 -5.28
CA GLY A 122 -10.13 3.55 -3.96
C GLY A 122 -10.80 4.43 -2.92
N ILE A 123 -11.33 3.78 -1.89
CA ILE A 123 -11.79 4.42 -0.66
C ILE A 123 -10.85 3.98 0.45
N SER A 124 -10.34 4.94 1.21
CA SER A 124 -9.72 4.72 2.50
C SER A 124 -10.61 5.29 3.61
N SER A 125 -10.37 4.89 4.85
CA SER A 125 -11.08 5.37 6.05
C SER A 125 -11.15 6.90 6.16
N ALA A 126 -10.22 7.64 5.54
CA ALA A 126 -10.20 9.10 5.58
C ALA A 126 -10.38 9.80 4.22
N ILE A 127 -10.08 9.13 3.09
CA ILE A 127 -9.86 9.83 1.81
C ILE A 127 -10.32 8.99 0.61
N MET A 128 -10.85 9.63 -0.44
CA MET A 128 -10.97 9.00 -1.76
C MET A 128 -9.69 9.21 -2.54
N ILE A 129 -9.17 8.11 -3.06
CA ILE A 129 -7.87 8.06 -3.73
C ILE A 129 -8.11 7.59 -5.15
N THR A 130 -7.64 8.35 -6.13
CA THR A 130 -7.69 7.94 -7.52
C THR A 130 -6.28 7.73 -8.01
N VAL A 131 -5.99 6.53 -8.51
CA VAL A 131 -4.66 6.10 -8.93
C VAL A 131 -4.67 5.79 -10.42
N PRO A 132 -3.80 6.42 -11.24
CA PRO A 132 -3.62 6.06 -12.63
C PRO A 132 -2.77 4.78 -12.76
N ALA A 133 -2.88 4.10 -13.89
CA ALA A 133 -2.14 2.86 -14.16
C ALA A 133 -0.66 3.10 -14.47
N SER A 134 -0.28 4.34 -14.80
CA SER A 134 1.11 4.74 -15.03
C SER A 134 1.65 5.51 -13.83
N SER A 135 2.82 5.14 -13.34
CA SER A 135 3.55 5.87 -12.29
C SER A 135 4.03 7.27 -12.72
N SER A 136 3.92 7.61 -14.01
CA SER A 136 4.20 8.95 -14.52
C SER A 136 3.13 10.00 -14.19
N HIS A 137 1.95 9.56 -13.72
CA HIS A 137 0.85 10.44 -13.35
C HIS A 137 0.56 10.33 -11.86
N LEU A 138 0.33 11.48 -11.24
CA LEU A 138 0.18 11.55 -9.80
C LEU A 138 -1.20 11.03 -9.35
N PRO A 139 -1.33 10.12 -8.35
CA PRO A 139 -2.57 9.95 -7.61
C PRO A 139 -3.20 11.27 -7.20
N SER A 140 -4.51 11.39 -7.45
CA SER A 140 -5.31 12.51 -6.99
C SER A 140 -6.09 12.12 -5.75
N ILE A 141 -6.13 13.06 -4.81
CA ILE A 141 -6.61 12.84 -3.45
C ILE A 141 -7.68 13.89 -3.18
N SER A 142 -8.88 13.44 -2.84
CA SER A 142 -9.99 14.32 -2.49
C SER A 142 -10.58 13.91 -1.15
N ASN A 143 -10.68 14.85 -0.21
CA ASN A 143 -11.35 14.62 1.06
C ASN A 143 -12.80 14.20 0.83
N ARG A 144 -13.29 13.25 1.64
CA ARG A 144 -14.73 13.16 1.85
C ARG A 144 -15.13 14.37 2.69
N HIS A 145 -16.00 15.23 2.17
CA HIS A 145 -16.96 15.90 3.03
C HIS A 145 -17.94 14.82 3.49
N THR A 146 -17.69 14.23 4.66
CA THR A 146 -18.77 13.60 5.41
C THR A 146 -19.76 14.71 5.76
N VAL A 147 -20.96 14.63 5.18
CA VAL A 147 -22.17 15.21 5.76
C VAL A 147 -22.52 14.39 7.00
#